data_AF-X0WVW0-F1
#
_entry.id   AF-X0WVW0-F1
#
_cell.length_a   1.000
_cell.length_b   1.000
_cell.length_c   1.000
_cell.angle_alpha   90.00
_cell.angle_beta   90.00
_cell.angle_gamma   90.00
#
_symmetry.space_group_name_H-M   'P 1'
#
loop_
_entity.id
_entity.type
_entity.pdbx_description
1 polymer ?
#
loop_
_entity_poly.entity_id
_entity_poly.type
_entity_poly.pdbx_seq_one_letter_code
_entity_poly.pdbx_strand_id
1 'polypeptide(L)' 'AYKPFHFSIALKLLKENRISVTPLITSVEPLKNIKKALDNYIKPENLKTIIRM' A
#
# COMPACT_ATOMS: atom_id res chain seq x y z
N ALA A 1 -2.66 8.69 18.46
CA ALA A 1 -1.32 8.91 17.88
C ALA A 1 -0.66 7.57 17.56
N TYR A 2 0.05 7.47 16.44
CA TYR A 2 0.82 6.28 16.09
C TYR A 2 1.98 6.10 17.06
N LYS A 3 2.15 4.90 17.62
CA LYS A 3 3.26 4.55 18.52
C LYS A 3 4.16 3.53 17.81
N PRO A 4 5.47 3.48 18.11
CA PRO A 4 6.40 2.56 17.45
C PRO A 4 5.94 1.09 17.47
N PHE A 5 5.26 0.66 18.54
CA PHE A 5 4.77 -0.71 18.67
C PHE A 5 3.62 -1.06 17.70
N HIS A 6 2.91 -0.08 17.12
CA HIS A 6 1.83 -0.35 16.17
C HIS A 6 2.35 -1.05 14.92
N PHE A 7 3.57 -0.72 14.47
CA PHE A 7 4.22 -1.41 13.35
C PHE A 7 4.41 -2.89 13.66
N SER A 8 5.00 -3.20 14.82
CA SER A 8 5.29 -4.57 15.24
C SER A 8 4.01 -5.39 15.39
N ILE A 9 2.93 -4.80 15.91
CA ILE A 9 1.61 -5.46 15.98
C ILE A 9 1.08 -5.75 14.57
N ALA A 10 1.04 -4.75 13.70
CA ALA A 10 0.55 -4.91 12.33
C ALA A 10 1.36 -5.95 11.55
N LEU A 11 2.69 -5.94 11.68
CA LEU A 11 3.58 -6.91 11.06
C LEU A 11 3.33 -8.33 11.59
N LYS A 12 3.11 -8.49 12.90
CA LYS A 12 2.76 -9.79 13.50
C LYS A 12 1.44 -10.32 12.93
N LEU A 13 0.40 -9.48 12.90
CA LEU A 13 -0.90 -9.85 12.34
C LEU A 13 -0.81 -10.25 10.86
N LEU A 14 0.04 -9.56 10.08
CA LEU A 14 0.28 -9.89 8.67
C LEU A 14 0.97 -11.25 8.53
N LYS A 15 2.04 -11.51 9.31
CA LYS A 15 2.76 -12.80 9.30
C LYS A 15 1.89 -13.98 9.73
N GLU A 16 0.96 -13.73 10.66
CA GLU A 16 -0.02 -14.73 11.12
C GLU A 16 -1.22 -14.87 10.16
N ASN A 17 -1.22 -14.20 9.01
CA ASN A 17 -2.34 -14.16 8.05
C ASN A 17 -3.68 -13.71 8.66
N ARG A 18 -3.65 -12.94 9.76
CA ARG A 18 -4.84 -12.40 10.45
C ARG A 18 -5.38 -11.14 9.78
N ILE A 19 -4.56 -10.51 8.94
CA ILE A 19 -4.94 -9.40 8.07
C ILE A 19 -4.36 -9.65 6.67
N SER A 20 -5.01 -9.12 5.65
CA SER A 20 -4.50 -9.15 4.27
C SER A 20 -4.40 -7.74 3.73
N VAL A 21 -3.22 -7.38 3.23
CA VAL A 21 -2.95 -6.05 2.65
C VAL A 21 -2.99 -6.07 1.12
N THR A 22 -2.89 -7.25 0.50
CA THR A 22 -2.92 -7.42 -0.96
C THR A 22 -4.16 -6.79 -1.60
N PRO A 23 -5.38 -6.91 -1.03
CA PRO A 23 -6.58 -6.28 -1.60
C PRO A 23 -6.54 -4.75 -1.62
N LEU A 24 -5.70 -4.13 -0.79
CA LEU A 24 -5.53 -2.68 -0.79
C LEU A 24 -4.68 -2.23 -1.99
N ILE A 25 -3.85 -3.10 -2.55
CA ILE A 25 -2.97 -2.79 -3.67
C ILE A 25 -3.77 -2.93 -4.97
N THR A 26 -4.15 -1.80 -5.55
CA THR A 26 -4.93 -1.75 -6.80
C THR A 26 -4.05 -1.50 -8.01
N SER A 27 -2.83 -0.98 -7.82
CA SER A 27 -1.90 -0.71 -8.91
C SER A 27 -0.45 -0.84 -8.47
N VAL A 28 0.40 -1.26 -9.40
CA VAL A 28 1.86 -1.34 -9.24
C VAL A 28 2.50 -0.74 -10.47
N GLU A 29 3.22 0.36 -10.30
CA GLU A 29 3.82 1.14 -11.39
C GLU A 29 5.34 1.28 -11.18
N PRO A 30 6.16 1.30 -12.25
CA PRO A 30 7.59 1.57 -12.13
C PRO A 30 7.86 3.05 -11.86
N LEU A 31 9.01 3.38 -11.25
CA LEU A 31 9.39 4.76 -10.90
C LEU A 31 9.31 5.73 -12.08
N LYS A 32 9.65 5.28 -13.30
CA LYS A 32 9.53 6.08 -14.54
C LYS A 32 8.10 6.59 -14.80
N ASN A 33 7.08 5.91 -14.28
CA ASN A 33 5.66 6.23 -14.44
C ASN A 33 5.08 7.00 -13.25
N ILE A 34 5.91 7.55 -12.34
CA ILE A 34 5.42 8.19 -11.11
C ILE A 34 4.39 9.29 -11.35
N LYS A 35 4.52 10.08 -12.43
CA LYS A 35 3.53 11.11 -12.80
C LYS A 35 2.16 10.49 -13.08
N LYS A 36 2.10 9.47 -13.95
CA LYS A 36 0.89 8.73 -14.27
C LYS A 36 0.30 8.05 -13.02
N ALA A 37 1.13 7.53 -12.13
CA ALA A 37 0.69 6.92 -10.89
C ALA A 37 0.03 7.94 -9.93
N LEU A 38 0.55 9.17 -9.88
CA LEU A 38 -0.04 10.28 -9.11
C LEU A 38 -1.37 10.75 -9.72
N ASP A 39 -1.44 10.88 -11.05
CA ASP A 39 -2.68 11.27 -11.73
C ASP A 39 -3.81 10.23 -11.49
N ASN A 40 -3.44 8.94 -11.50
CA ASN A 40 -4.39 7.87 -11.25
C ASN A 40 -4.74 7.68 -9.77
N TYR A 41 -3.90 8.14 -8.83
CA TYR A 41 -4.15 7.99 -7.39
C TYR A 41 -5.45 8.65 -6.91
N ILE A 42 -5.92 9.69 -7.60
CA ILE A 42 -7.16 10.42 -7.25
C ILE A 42 -8.42 9.61 -7.60
N LYS A 43 -8.31 8.61 -8.48
CA LYS A 43 -9.46 7.85 -8.95
C LYS A 43 -10.03 6.94 -7.86
N PRO A 44 -11.36 6.89 -7.66
CA PRO A 44 -11.99 6.16 -6.57
C PRO A 44 -11.76 4.63 -6.61
N GLU A 45 -11.51 4.08 -7.80
CA GLU A 45 -11.14 2.66 -7.98
C GLU A 45 -9.72 2.32 -7.46
N ASN A 46 -8.89 3.33 -7.15
CA ASN A 46 -7.52 3.13 -6.70
C ASN A 46 -7.38 3.33 -5.18
N LEU A 47 -7.26 2.21 -4.44
CA LEU A 47 -7.06 2.23 -2.99
C LEU A 47 -5.60 2.49 -2.62
N LYS A 48 -4.66 1.76 -3.24
CA LYS A 48 -3.22 1.94 -3.03
C LYS A 48 -2.43 1.59 -4.28
N THR A 49 -1.63 2.56 -4.73
CA THR A 49 -0.62 2.36 -5.77
C THR A 49 0.76 2.15 -5.14
N ILE A 50 1.49 1.12 -5.57
CA ILE A 50 2.87 0.86 -5.16
C ILE A 50 3.81 1.28 -6.30
N ILE A 51 4.81 2.08 -5.98
CA ILE A 51 5.88 2.44 -6.92
C ILE A 51 7.04 1.47 -6.73
N ARG A 52 7.42 0.75 -7.78
CA ARG A 52 8.61 -0.10 -7.80
C ARG A 52 9.80 0.67 -8.38
N MET A 53 10.91 0.64 -7.66
CA MET A 53 12.21 1.15 -8.12
C MET A 53 12.85 0.19 -9.10
#